data_AF-A0A382MFG8-F1
#
_entry.id   AF-A0A382MFG8-F1
#
_cell.length_a   1.000
_cell.length_b   1.000
_cell.length_c   1.000
_cell.angle_alpha   90.00
_cell.angle_beta   90.00
_cell.angle_gamma   90.00
#
_symmetry.space_group_name_H-M   'P 1'
#
loop_
_entity.id
_entity.type
_entity.pdbx_description
1 polymer ?
#
loop_
_entity_poly.entity_id
_entity_poly.type
_entity_poly.pdbx_seq_one_letter_code
_entity_poly.pdbx_strand_id
1 'polypeptide(L)'
;MFAIVKDGVITQIASSVRRLFPNVSFSGGPNADFLRDNNVLDVVNGVRKQEEYYFVTQGDITLVDGVPTQAFTSIAKRLADEDAKDEDGNQLYIQEWDADANDGAGGMVDTSEKQINYGLKTNKTDEVKQTA
;
A
#
# COMPACT_ATOMS: atom_id res chain seq x y z
N MET A 1 -4.88 -2.12 -16.87
CA MET A 1 -6.20 -2.52 -16.33
C MET A 1 -7.22 -1.67 -17.05
N PHE A 2 -8.44 -2.18 -17.28
CA PHE A 2 -9.43 -1.51 -18.11
C PHE A 2 -10.77 -1.43 -17.38
N ALA A 3 -11.55 -0.42 -17.73
CA ALA A 3 -12.89 -0.22 -17.23
C ALA A 3 -13.86 0.13 -18.36
N ILE A 4 -15.13 -0.26 -18.20
CA ILE A 4 -16.23 0.22 -19.02
C ILE A 4 -16.89 1.38 -18.29
N VAL A 5 -17.03 2.53 -18.96
CA VAL A 5 -17.74 3.69 -18.43
C VAL A 5 -19.01 3.93 -19.24
N LYS A 6 -20.16 3.94 -18.58
CA LYS A 6 -21.45 4.26 -19.22
C LYS A 6 -22.20 5.25 -18.34
N ASP A 7 -22.76 6.28 -18.96
CA ASP A 7 -23.55 7.31 -18.29
C ASP A 7 -22.84 7.94 -17.07
N GLY A 8 -21.52 8.13 -17.19
CA GLY A 8 -20.69 8.70 -16.12
C GLY A 8 -20.42 7.76 -14.94
N VAL A 9 -20.64 6.46 -15.09
CA VAL A 9 -20.42 5.46 -14.04
C VAL A 9 -19.54 4.32 -14.56
N ILE A 10 -18.64 3.82 -13.72
CA ILE A 10 -17.88 2.61 -14.00
C ILE A 10 -18.80 1.40 -13.84
N THR A 11 -19.07 0.69 -14.93
CA THR A 11 -19.97 -0.49 -14.90
C THR A 11 -19.23 -1.81 -14.74
N GLN A 12 -17.95 -1.86 -15.14
CA GLN A 12 -17.14 -3.06 -15.04
C GLN A 12 -15.66 -2.71 -15.05
N ILE A 13 -14.84 -3.49 -14.35
CA ILE A 13 -13.39 -3.38 -14.31
C ILE A 13 -12.80 -4.77 -14.55
N ALA A 14 -11.71 -4.85 -15.33
CA ALA A 14 -10.93 -6.07 -15.44
C ALA A 14 -9.48 -5.81 -15.82
N SER A 15 -8.61 -6.79 -15.58
CA SER A 15 -7.18 -6.68 -15.92
C SER A 15 -6.90 -6.62 -17.43
N SER A 16 -7.83 -7.07 -18.27
CA SER A 16 -7.74 -7.00 -19.74
C SER A 16 -9.11 -6.80 -20.38
N VAL A 17 -9.14 -6.25 -21.59
CA VAL A 17 -10.38 -6.06 -22.36
C VAL A 17 -11.10 -7.39 -22.63
N ARG A 18 -10.37 -8.49 -22.87
CA ARG A 18 -10.98 -9.82 -23.05
C ARG A 18 -11.79 -10.28 -21.84
N ARG A 19 -11.38 -9.89 -20.62
CA ARG A 19 -12.10 -10.22 -19.39
C ARG A 19 -13.32 -9.33 -19.16
N LEU A 20 -13.36 -8.14 -19.77
CA LEU A 20 -14.58 -7.33 -19.84
C LEU A 20 -15.62 -7.96 -20.78
N PHE A 21 -15.16 -8.59 -21.86
CA PHE A 21 -16.02 -9.20 -22.88
C PHE A 21 -15.76 -10.71 -23.04
N PRO A 22 -16.11 -11.55 -22.05
CA PRO A 22 -15.79 -12.98 -22.08
C PRO A 22 -16.47 -13.75 -23.23
N ASN A 23 -17.57 -13.21 -23.76
CA ASN A 23 -18.35 -13.84 -24.85
C ASN A 23 -17.99 -13.30 -26.23
N VAL A 24 -16.99 -12.42 -26.34
CA VAL A 24 -16.53 -11.87 -27.62
C VAL A 24 -15.21 -12.53 -28.00
N SER A 25 -15.20 -13.19 -29.15
CA SER A 25 -13.96 -13.70 -29.73
C SER A 25 -13.30 -12.61 -30.57
N PHE A 26 -12.02 -12.36 -30.32
CA PHE A 26 -11.21 -11.43 -31.09
C PHE A 26 -10.33 -12.26 -32.02
N SER A 27 -10.40 -12.04 -33.34
CA SER A 27 -9.51 -12.69 -34.33
C SER A 27 -8.04 -12.24 -34.20
N GLY A 28 -7.80 -11.27 -33.34
CA GLY A 28 -6.49 -10.81 -32.86
C GLY A 28 -6.68 -10.21 -31.48
N GLY A 29 -6.54 -8.89 -31.34
CA GLY A 29 -6.91 -8.14 -30.14
C GLY A 29 -8.11 -7.21 -30.37
N PRO A 30 -8.64 -6.59 -29.31
CA PRO A 30 -9.57 -5.48 -29.45
C PRO A 30 -8.87 -4.33 -30.21
N ASN A 31 -9.54 -3.77 -31.22
CA ASN A 31 -9.05 -2.61 -31.97
C ASN A 31 -9.59 -1.30 -31.37
N ALA A 32 -9.07 -0.17 -31.86
CA ALA A 32 -9.44 1.15 -31.33
C ALA A 32 -10.94 1.46 -31.46
N ASP A 33 -11.57 1.06 -32.57
CA ASP A 33 -13.01 1.27 -32.79
C ASP A 33 -13.84 0.48 -31.78
N PHE A 34 -13.50 -0.79 -31.54
CA PHE A 34 -14.17 -1.61 -30.52
C PHE A 34 -14.09 -0.98 -29.12
N LEU A 35 -12.92 -0.45 -28.74
CA LEU A 35 -12.76 0.21 -27.43
C LEU A 35 -13.63 1.46 -27.34
N ARG A 36 -13.67 2.28 -28.40
CA ARG A 36 -14.48 3.50 -28.46
C ARG A 36 -15.98 3.18 -28.39
N ASP A 37 -16.46 2.25 -29.21
CA ASP A 37 -17.88 1.90 -29.31
C ASP A 37 -18.42 1.29 -28.01
N ASN A 38 -17.54 0.66 -27.22
CA ASN A 38 -17.90 0.04 -25.95
C ASN A 38 -17.50 0.87 -24.72
N ASN A 39 -17.02 2.11 -24.90
CA ASN A 39 -16.54 2.99 -23.84
C ASN A 39 -15.55 2.31 -22.89
N VAL A 40 -14.60 1.56 -23.47
CA VAL A 40 -13.52 0.91 -22.73
C VAL A 40 -12.37 1.89 -22.58
N LEU A 41 -12.02 2.20 -21.33
CA LEU A 41 -10.96 3.12 -20.98
C LEU A 41 -9.87 2.39 -20.19
N ASP A 42 -8.63 2.83 -20.35
CA ASP A 42 -7.55 2.44 -19.45
C ASP A 42 -7.82 3.01 -18.05
N VAL A 43 -7.63 2.17 -17.03
CA VAL A 43 -7.57 2.67 -15.65
C VAL A 43 -6.19 3.26 -15.43
N VAL A 44 -6.15 4.56 -15.15
CA VAL A 44 -4.92 5.28 -14.86
C VAL A 44 -4.63 5.25 -13.36
N ASN A 45 -3.36 5.39 -12.98
CA ASN A 45 -3.01 5.53 -11.58
C ASN A 45 -3.26 6.97 -11.13
N GLY A 46 -3.95 7.12 -9.99
CA GLY A 46 -4.02 8.40 -9.29
C GLY A 46 -2.69 8.80 -8.69
N VAL A 47 -2.70 9.89 -7.92
CA VAL A 47 -1.50 10.38 -7.23
C VAL A 47 -1.04 9.36 -6.21
N ARG A 48 0.14 8.79 -6.45
CA ARG A 48 0.84 7.88 -5.53
C ARG A 48 2.09 8.57 -5.01
N LYS A 49 2.19 8.78 -3.69
CA LYS A 49 3.41 9.30 -3.08
C LYS A 49 4.51 8.23 -3.06
N GLN A 50 5.75 8.65 -2.87
CA GLN A 50 6.90 7.75 -2.83
C GLN A 50 6.86 6.90 -1.55
N GLU A 51 6.93 5.58 -1.72
CA GLU A 51 6.87 4.60 -0.60
C GLU A 51 8.05 4.73 0.36
N GLU A 52 9.12 5.38 -0.06
CA GLU A 52 10.24 5.74 0.80
C GLU A 52 9.77 6.59 2.00
N TYR A 53 8.91 7.58 1.76
CA TYR A 53 8.47 8.57 2.76
C TYR A 53 7.03 8.37 3.25
N TYR A 54 6.24 7.55 2.57
CA TYR A 54 4.82 7.35 2.87
C TYR A 54 4.50 5.86 2.96
N PHE A 55 3.59 5.49 3.85
CA PHE A 55 2.84 4.26 3.72
C PHE A 55 1.77 4.47 2.65
N VAL A 56 1.82 3.67 1.59
CA VAL A 56 0.92 3.80 0.45
C VAL A 56 0.02 2.59 0.41
N THR A 57 -1.29 2.82 0.37
CA THR A 57 -2.30 1.77 0.25
C THR A 57 -3.15 2.02 -0.98
N GLN A 58 -3.34 0.98 -1.79
CA GLN A 58 -4.23 1.02 -2.94
C GLN A 58 -5.70 1.02 -2.46
N GLY A 59 -6.50 1.96 -2.97
CA GLY A 59 -7.93 2.07 -2.68
C GLY A 59 -8.81 1.55 -3.82
N ASP A 60 -10.05 2.02 -3.87
CA ASP A 60 -10.98 1.71 -4.96
C ASP A 60 -10.62 2.45 -6.26
N ILE A 61 -11.19 1.97 -7.37
CA ILE A 61 -11.13 2.66 -8.65
C ILE A 61 -12.36 3.56 -8.75
N THR A 62 -12.15 4.85 -8.97
CA THR A 62 -13.20 5.86 -9.01
C THR A 62 -13.13 6.64 -10.32
N LEU A 63 -14.20 7.34 -10.68
CA LEU A 63 -14.21 8.22 -11.84
C LEU A 63 -13.76 9.62 -11.41
N VAL A 64 -12.66 10.11 -11.97
CA VAL A 64 -12.14 11.47 -11.75
C VAL A 64 -12.14 12.16 -13.10
N ASP A 65 -12.94 13.22 -13.24
CA ASP A 65 -13.10 13.97 -14.50
C ASP A 65 -13.39 13.08 -15.72
N GLY A 66 -14.20 12.03 -15.54
CA GLY A 66 -14.55 11.09 -16.60
C GLY A 66 -13.52 9.99 -16.87
N VAL A 67 -12.41 9.96 -16.12
CA VAL A 67 -11.33 8.98 -16.29
C VAL A 67 -11.33 7.98 -15.12
N PRO A 68 -11.44 6.66 -15.39
CA PRO A 68 -11.28 5.63 -14.37
C PRO A 68 -9.88 5.71 -13.76
N THR A 69 -9.82 5.97 -12.46
CA THR A 69 -8.59 6.27 -11.75
C THR A 69 -8.47 5.37 -10.53
N GLN A 70 -7.36 4.64 -10.44
CA GLN A 70 -6.98 3.85 -9.26
C GLN A 70 -6.59 4.82 -8.13
N ALA A 71 -7.39 4.85 -7.06
CA ALA A 71 -7.09 5.68 -5.90
C ALA A 71 -5.95 5.08 -5.07
N PHE A 72 -5.19 5.96 -4.40
CA PHE A 72 -4.20 5.60 -3.42
C PHE A 72 -4.35 6.50 -2.19
N THR A 73 -4.27 5.91 -1.00
CA THR A 73 -4.12 6.64 0.26
C THR A 73 -2.65 6.64 0.64
N SER A 74 -2.09 7.81 0.96
CA SER A 74 -0.69 7.96 1.34
C SER A 74 -0.59 8.62 2.71
N ILE A 75 -0.09 7.90 3.71
CA ILE A 75 0.12 8.38 5.07
C ILE A 75 1.62 8.62 5.26
N ALA A 76 2.00 9.83 5.67
CA ALA A 76 3.40 10.15 5.89
C ALA A 76 3.98 9.27 7.00
N LYS A 77 5.18 8.72 6.77
CA LYS A 77 5.93 8.03 7.82
C LYS A 77 6.39 9.04 8.87
N ARG A 78 6.65 8.56 10.09
CA ARG A 78 7.20 9.39 11.17
C ARG A 78 8.58 9.92 10.77
N LEU A 79 8.81 11.20 11.04
CA LEU A 79 10.10 11.84 10.75
C LEU A 79 11.15 11.49 11.80
N ALA A 80 10.78 11.60 13.08
CA ALA A 80 11.63 11.33 14.22
C ALA A 80 11.28 9.98 14.86
N ASP A 81 12.24 9.45 15.60
CA ASP A 81 12.05 8.25 16.42
C ASP A 81 11.10 8.55 17.57
N GLU A 82 10.30 7.55 17.95
CA GLU A 82 9.36 7.64 19.05
C GLU A 82 9.46 6.38 19.93
N ASP A 83 9.40 6.58 21.25
CA ASP A 83 9.27 5.49 22.21
C ASP A 83 8.05 4.61 21.85
N ALA A 84 8.24 3.31 21.68
CA ALA A 84 7.13 2.40 21.46
C ALA A 84 6.33 2.27 22.77
N LYS A 85 5.00 2.38 22.67
CA LYS A 85 4.11 2.34 23.82
C LYS A 85 2.98 1.36 23.60
N ASP A 86 2.48 0.80 24.69
CA ASP A 86 1.24 0.00 24.70
C ASP A 86 -0.01 0.90 24.54
N GLU A 87 -1.19 0.28 24.57
CA GLU A 87 -2.47 0.97 24.43
C GLU A 87 -2.75 1.96 25.59
N ASP A 88 -2.15 1.72 26.76
CA ASP A 88 -2.28 2.56 27.95
C ASP A 88 -1.21 3.69 28.00
N GLY A 89 -0.26 3.68 27.05
CA GLY A 89 0.79 4.67 26.92
C GLY A 89 2.08 4.37 27.71
N ASN A 90 2.22 3.17 28.26
CA ASN A 90 3.44 2.72 28.94
C ASN A 90 4.52 2.37 27.93
N GLN A 91 5.78 2.67 28.27
CA GLN A 91 6.95 2.32 27.45
C GLN A 91 7.07 0.80 27.30
N LEU A 92 7.21 0.34 26.06
CA LEU A 92 7.60 -1.03 25.72
C LEU A 92 9.11 -1.19 25.68
N TYR A 93 9.59 -2.36 26.08
CA TYR A 93 11.00 -2.74 26.06
C TYR A 93 11.22 -3.92 25.13
N ILE A 94 12.45 -4.07 24.63
CA ILE A 94 12.83 -5.24 23.84
C ILE A 94 12.67 -6.48 24.72
N GLN A 95 12.04 -7.52 24.19
CA GLN A 95 11.85 -8.77 24.89
C GLN A 95 12.88 -9.81 24.48
N GLU A 96 13.41 -10.52 25.46
CA GLU A 96 14.28 -11.67 25.24
C GLU A 96 13.73 -12.91 25.93
N TRP A 97 14.09 -14.08 25.41
CA TRP A 97 13.70 -15.34 26.01
C TRP A 97 14.59 -15.64 27.22
N ASP A 98 13.98 -15.81 28.38
CA ASP A 98 14.60 -16.32 29.60
C ASP A 98 14.03 -17.71 29.92
N ALA A 99 14.91 -18.70 30.03
CA ALA A 99 14.52 -20.09 30.31
C ALA A 99 14.13 -20.31 31.79
N ASP A 100 14.61 -19.47 32.70
CA ASP A 100 14.36 -19.60 34.14
C ASP A 100 13.13 -18.79 34.59
N ALA A 101 12.60 -17.94 33.72
CA ALA A 101 11.36 -17.19 33.96
C ALA A 101 10.15 -18.10 34.19
N ASN A 102 9.10 -17.57 34.82
CA ASN A 102 7.87 -18.31 35.16
C ASN A 102 8.14 -19.61 35.92
N ASP A 103 8.90 -19.53 37.03
CA ASP A 103 9.27 -20.68 37.86
C ASP A 103 9.98 -21.80 37.07
N GLY A 104 10.82 -21.43 36.08
CA GLY A 104 11.56 -22.38 35.23
C GLY A 104 10.75 -22.96 34.05
N ALA A 105 9.56 -22.43 33.76
CA ALA A 105 8.80 -22.78 32.56
C ALA A 105 9.26 -22.03 31.30
N GLY A 106 10.09 -21.00 31.48
CA GLY A 106 10.55 -20.10 30.44
C GLY A 106 9.51 -19.06 30.03
N GLY A 107 9.99 -17.94 29.50
CA GLY A 107 9.13 -16.85 29.05
C GLY A 107 9.90 -15.72 28.36
N MET A 108 9.16 -14.88 27.63
CA MET A 108 9.67 -13.61 27.14
C MET A 108 9.66 -12.61 28.30
N VAL A 109 10.80 -12.01 28.59
CA VAL A 109 10.98 -11.02 29.65
C VAL A 109 11.50 -9.72 29.04
N ASP A 110 11.09 -8.59 29.64
CA ASP A 110 11.55 -7.28 29.20
C ASP A 110 13.01 -7.07 29.57
N THR A 111 13.79 -6.57 28.62
CA THR A 111 15.17 -6.11 28.84
C THR A 111 15.19 -4.66 29.33
N SER A 112 16.40 -4.14 29.60
CA SER A 112 16.58 -2.70 29.87
C SER A 112 16.56 -1.81 28.61
N GLU A 113 16.55 -2.41 27.41
CA GLU A 113 16.56 -1.68 26.15
C GLU A 113 15.14 -1.29 25.74
N LYS A 114 14.92 0.00 25.49
CA LYS A 114 13.64 0.50 25.02
C LYS A 114 13.35 0.02 23.60
N GLN A 115 12.13 -0.41 23.37
CA GLN A 115 11.64 -0.57 22.02
C GLN A 115 11.34 0.81 21.41
N ILE A 116 11.92 1.08 20.23
CA ILE A 116 11.80 2.36 19.54
C ILE A 116 11.12 2.16 18.18
N ASN A 117 10.14 3.01 17.88
CA ASN A 117 9.57 3.17 16.56
C ASN A 117 10.45 4.11 15.73
N TYR A 118 11.39 3.55 14.97
CA TYR A 118 12.32 4.34 14.17
C TYR A 118 11.59 5.14 13.07
N GLY A 119 11.90 6.43 13.02
CA GLY A 119 11.47 7.35 11.99
C GLY A 119 12.43 7.40 10.81
N LEU A 120 12.11 8.25 9.84
CA LEU A 120 12.89 8.41 8.62
C LEU A 120 14.30 8.98 8.86
N LYS A 121 14.48 9.86 9.85
CA LYS A 121 15.77 10.53 10.09
C LYS A 121 16.90 9.55 10.38
N THR A 122 16.68 8.59 11.27
CA THR A 122 17.69 7.62 11.68
C THR A 122 18.09 6.75 10.48
N ASN A 123 17.10 6.14 9.81
CA ASN A 123 17.33 5.33 8.63
C ASN A 123 18.06 6.10 7.51
N LYS A 124 17.65 7.33 7.19
CA LYS A 124 18.28 8.13 6.14
C LYS A 124 19.69 8.58 6.51
N THR A 125 19.94 8.86 7.79
CA THR A 125 21.28 9.21 8.26
C THR A 125 22.24 8.04 8.11
N ASP A 126 21.79 6.83 8.42
CA ASP A 126 22.62 5.64 8.32
C ASP A 126 22.88 5.22 6.87
N GLU A 127 21.89 5.37 5.98
CA GLU A 127 22.10 5.21 4.53
C GLU A 127 23.20 6.13 4.01
N VAL A 128 23.16 7.43 4.36
CA VAL A 128 24.18 8.40 3.93
C VAL A 128 25.56 7.98 4.43
N LYS A 129 25.69 7.55 5.69
CA LYS A 129 26.96 7.09 6.26
C LYS A 129 27.51 5.85 5.57
N GLN A 130 26.65 4.93 5.12
CA GLN A 130 27.09 3.72 4.41
C GLN A 130 27.58 4.02 2.99
N THR A 131 27.13 5.12 2.40
CA THR A 131 27.53 5.55 1.05
C THR A 131 28.69 6.55 1.02
N ALA A 132 29.15 7.01 2.18
CA ALA A 132 30.26 7.97 2.34
C ALA A 132 31.59 7.25 2.59
#